data_AF-A0A540W0I6-F1
#
_entry.id   AF-A0A540W0I6-F1
#
_cell.length_a   1.000
_cell.length_b   1.000
_cell.length_c   1.000
_cell.angle_alpha   90.00
_cell.angle_beta   90.00
_cell.angle_gamma   90.00
#
_symmetry.space_group_name_H-M   'P 1'
#
loop_
_entity.id
_entity.type
_entity.pdbx_description
1 polymer ?
#
loop_
_entity_poly.entity_id
_entity_poly.type
_entity_poly.pdbx_seq_one_letter_code
_entity_poly.pdbx_strand_id
1 'polypeptide(L)'
;MGSSEVNRDTAPWPAVRRPVALSQLAAVWAGAEQTGGDVGLLDCTHDSRQVRPGWLFCALPGAHTDGHDYAAAAVEAGARALLVEHPLDLAVPQLRVPSVRWAIGPVAAALHGHPADGLALAGITGTNGKTTTSYLLYSAFSAAGWTAGQLGTVETRIGCRRWSAKLTTLEAPDLQRTLARMRAGGVEAAVMEVSSHALDQHRVGGIAFDVGIFTNLTPEHLDYHGTIEQYYYAKSLLFTPERCRAALVCVDDEWGSGSPPRPPCRP
;
A
#
# COMPACT_ATOMS: atom_id res chain seq x y z
N MET A 1 -1.12 -22.78 -31.37
CA MET A 1 -0.72 -21.41 -31.74
C MET A 1 -1.93 -20.52 -31.57
N GLY A 2 -1.97 -19.79 -30.47
CA GLY A 2 -3.07 -18.89 -30.10
C GLY A 2 -2.47 -17.75 -29.30
N SER A 3 -1.81 -16.85 -30.03
CA SER A 3 -1.36 -15.56 -29.54
C SER A 3 -2.57 -14.72 -29.11
N SER A 4 -2.59 -14.24 -27.88
CA SER A 4 -3.27 -12.98 -27.55
C SER A 4 -2.66 -12.35 -26.32
N GLU A 5 -1.79 -11.39 -26.62
CA GLU A 5 -1.60 -10.13 -25.90
C GLU A 5 -1.01 -10.21 -24.49
N VAL A 6 0.32 -10.09 -24.49
CA VAL A 6 1.11 -9.40 -23.47
C VAL A 6 0.26 -8.29 -22.83
N ASN A 7 -0.04 -8.48 -21.54
CA ASN A 7 -0.64 -7.49 -20.64
C ASN A 7 0.32 -6.29 -20.51
N ARG A 8 0.34 -5.45 -21.55
CA ARG A 8 1.07 -4.19 -21.55
C ARG A 8 0.26 -3.22 -20.72
N ASP A 9 0.90 -2.81 -19.63
CA ASP A 9 0.66 -1.67 -18.76
C ASP A 9 0.17 -0.41 -19.53
N THR A 10 -1.09 -0.42 -19.99
CA THR A 10 -1.71 0.62 -20.83
C THR A 10 -2.57 1.58 -20.01
N ALA A 11 -2.52 1.52 -18.68
CA ALA A 11 -2.96 2.64 -17.86
C ALA A 11 -2.02 3.82 -18.16
N PRO A 12 -2.54 5.02 -18.46
CA PRO A 12 -1.66 6.17 -18.65
C PRO A 12 -0.86 6.34 -17.37
N TRP A 13 0.43 6.05 -17.45
CA TRP A 13 1.39 6.67 -16.56
C TRP A 13 1.07 8.17 -16.59
N PRO A 14 0.96 8.85 -15.43
CA PRO A 14 0.84 10.30 -15.47
C PRO A 14 1.97 10.85 -16.35
N ALA A 15 1.64 11.82 -17.20
CA ALA A 15 2.60 12.52 -18.04
C ALA A 15 3.82 12.94 -17.19
N VAL A 16 5.02 12.73 -17.74
CA VAL A 16 6.35 13.10 -17.20
C VAL A 16 6.33 13.54 -15.73
N ARG A 17 6.49 12.59 -14.80
CA ARG A 17 6.71 12.92 -13.39
C ARG A 17 8.05 13.60 -13.24
N ARG A 18 8.08 14.73 -12.53
CA ARG A 18 9.34 15.30 -12.04
C ARG A 18 9.95 14.28 -11.07
N PRO A 19 11.23 13.89 -11.24
CA PRO A 19 11.91 13.06 -10.27
C PRO A 19 11.87 13.70 -8.88
N VAL A 20 11.63 12.90 -7.85
CA VAL A 20 11.70 13.31 -6.44
C VAL A 20 13.11 13.05 -5.93
N ALA A 21 13.72 14.04 -5.29
CA ALA A 21 15.09 13.89 -4.78
C ALA A 21 15.11 12.90 -3.61
N LEU A 22 16.19 12.11 -3.49
CA LEU A 22 16.37 11.17 -2.39
C LEU A 22 16.34 11.88 -1.04
N SER A 23 16.91 13.09 -0.97
CA SER A 23 16.90 13.95 0.21
C SER A 23 15.48 14.33 0.65
N GLN A 24 14.55 14.52 -0.30
CA GLN A 24 13.15 14.78 0.01
C GLN A 24 12.47 13.54 0.62
N LEU A 25 12.79 12.34 0.14
CA LEU A 25 12.27 11.10 0.72
C LEU A 25 12.86 10.83 2.10
N ALA A 26 14.13 11.19 2.33
CA ALA A 26 14.75 11.08 3.65
C ALA A 26 14.03 11.93 4.71
N ALA A 27 13.54 13.12 4.34
CA ALA A 27 12.80 13.99 5.24
C ALA A 27 11.42 13.44 5.66
N VAL A 28 10.88 12.44 4.94
CA VAL A 28 9.56 11.84 5.23
C VAL A 28 9.62 10.90 6.45
N TRP A 29 10.79 10.31 6.71
CA TRP A 29 10.95 9.32 7.76
C TRP A 29 11.95 9.82 8.82
N ALA A 30 11.45 10.10 10.02
CA ALA A 30 12.29 10.55 11.13
C ALA A 30 13.35 9.48 11.45
N GLY A 31 14.61 9.91 11.50
CA GLY A 31 15.76 9.01 11.73
C GLY A 31 16.23 8.26 10.48
N ALA A 32 15.78 8.64 9.28
CA ALA A 32 16.39 8.15 8.05
C ALA A 32 17.76 8.80 7.82
N GLU A 33 18.73 8.00 7.39
CA GLU A 33 20.09 8.43 7.10
C GLU A 33 20.39 8.22 5.62
N GLN A 34 20.68 9.30 4.90
CA GLN A 34 21.10 9.22 3.51
C GLN A 34 22.62 9.09 3.41
N THR A 35 23.08 8.17 2.58
CA THR A 35 24.48 8.06 2.15
C THR A 35 24.60 8.17 0.63
N GLY A 36 25.75 8.67 0.15
CA GLY A 36 25.97 8.91 -1.27
C GLY A 36 25.35 10.21 -1.80
N GLY A 37 25.22 10.31 -3.12
CA GLY A 37 24.70 11.50 -3.80
C GLY A 37 23.18 11.66 -3.70
N ASP A 38 22.69 12.87 -3.95
CA ASP A 38 21.25 13.15 -4.05
C ASP A 38 20.77 12.91 -5.50
N VAL A 39 19.90 11.92 -5.67
CA VAL A 39 19.44 11.46 -6.99
C VAL A 39 17.94 11.60 -7.14
N GLY A 40 17.49 11.91 -8.34
CA GLY A 40 16.06 11.94 -8.68
C GLY A 40 15.49 10.55 -8.92
N LEU A 41 14.38 10.25 -8.27
CA LEU A 41 13.64 8.99 -8.29
C LEU A 41 12.26 9.15 -8.93
N LEU A 42 11.85 8.16 -9.72
CA LEU A 42 10.60 8.19 -10.49
C LEU A 42 9.48 7.33 -9.88
N ASP A 43 9.85 6.23 -9.22
CA ASP A 43 8.96 5.23 -8.64
C ASP A 43 9.77 4.32 -7.67
N CYS A 44 9.12 3.41 -6.96
CA CYS A 44 9.79 2.45 -6.09
C CYS A 44 9.20 1.03 -6.19
N THR A 45 9.98 0.03 -5.81
CA THR A 45 9.51 -1.36 -5.74
C THR A 45 10.29 -2.14 -4.70
N HIS A 46 9.66 -3.18 -4.13
CA HIS A 46 10.32 -4.17 -3.27
C HIS A 46 10.69 -5.46 -4.03
N ASP A 47 10.30 -5.58 -5.29
CA ASP A 47 10.61 -6.74 -6.15
C ASP A 47 11.70 -6.36 -7.15
N SER A 48 12.90 -6.92 -6.98
CA SER A 48 14.08 -6.62 -7.79
C SER A 48 13.85 -6.93 -9.27
N ARG A 49 12.98 -7.90 -9.59
CA ARG A 49 12.63 -8.30 -10.96
C ARG A 49 11.75 -7.26 -11.68
N GLN A 50 11.15 -6.35 -10.93
CA GLN A 50 10.26 -5.30 -11.46
C GLN A 50 10.93 -3.93 -11.52
N VAL A 51 12.17 -3.81 -11.05
CA VAL A 51 12.93 -2.56 -11.07
C VAL A 51 13.04 -2.06 -12.51
N ARG A 52 12.91 -0.73 -12.66
CA ARG A 52 13.16 -0.04 -13.92
C ARG A 52 14.18 1.08 -13.68
N PRO A 53 14.87 1.55 -14.74
CA PRO A 53 15.78 2.68 -14.65
C PRO A 53 15.16 3.89 -13.94
N GLY A 54 15.84 4.39 -12.90
CA GLY A 54 15.38 5.56 -12.14
C GLY A 54 14.49 5.26 -10.94
N TRP A 55 14.28 3.98 -10.62
CA TRP A 55 13.48 3.58 -9.45
C TRP A 55 14.32 3.46 -8.18
N LEU A 56 13.65 3.58 -7.04
CA LEU A 56 14.14 3.21 -5.72
C LEU A 56 13.84 1.73 -5.49
N PHE A 57 14.86 0.94 -5.15
CA PHE A 57 14.62 -0.44 -4.70
C PHE A 57 14.53 -0.47 -3.17
N CYS A 58 13.45 -1.04 -2.65
CA CYS A 58 13.21 -1.18 -1.22
C CYS A 58 13.57 -2.59 -0.78
N ALA A 59 14.69 -2.74 -0.08
CA ALA A 59 15.20 -4.01 0.42
C ALA A 59 14.36 -4.48 1.63
N LEU A 60 13.18 -5.00 1.33
CA LEU A 60 12.18 -5.38 2.31
C LEU A 60 12.50 -6.76 2.89
N PRO A 61 12.69 -6.90 4.22
CA PRO A 61 12.83 -8.22 4.84
C PRO A 61 11.52 -9.00 4.68
N GLY A 62 11.61 -10.21 4.12
CA GLY A 62 10.49 -11.14 3.94
C GLY A 62 10.55 -12.32 4.90
N ALA A 63 9.48 -13.13 4.92
CA ALA A 63 9.41 -14.32 5.78
C ALA A 63 10.33 -15.47 5.32
N HIS A 64 10.67 -15.50 4.03
CA HIS A 64 11.48 -16.57 3.43
C HIS A 64 12.84 -16.11 2.90
N THR A 65 12.94 -14.83 2.54
CA THR A 65 14.10 -14.25 1.86
C THR A 65 14.26 -12.80 2.30
N ASP A 66 15.50 -12.33 2.41
CA ASP A 66 15.79 -10.94 2.69
C ASP A 66 15.90 -10.13 1.38
N GLY A 67 15.18 -9.01 1.29
CA GLY A 67 15.26 -8.09 0.16
C GLY A 67 16.66 -7.51 -0.07
N HIS A 68 17.50 -7.44 0.98
CA HIS A 68 18.87 -6.95 0.90
C HIS A 68 19.74 -7.84 0.00
N ASP A 69 19.50 -9.15 -0.02
CA ASP A 69 20.23 -10.11 -0.85
C ASP A 69 20.05 -9.83 -2.36
N TYR A 70 18.97 -9.14 -2.74
CA TYR A 70 18.64 -8.81 -4.13
C TYR A 70 19.03 -7.39 -4.55
N ALA A 71 19.66 -6.62 -3.66
CA ALA A 71 20.00 -5.22 -3.94
C ALA A 71 20.97 -5.08 -5.11
N ALA A 72 21.96 -5.97 -5.24
CA ALA A 72 22.89 -5.95 -6.37
C ALA A 72 22.16 -6.15 -7.72
N ALA A 73 21.28 -7.15 -7.80
CA ALA A 73 20.47 -7.40 -8.99
C ALA A 73 19.52 -6.22 -9.31
N ALA A 74 18.98 -5.55 -8.28
CA ALA A 74 18.17 -4.35 -8.46
C ALA A 74 18.99 -3.19 -9.04
N VAL A 75 20.23 -2.99 -8.59
CA VAL A 75 21.15 -1.98 -9.15
C VAL A 75 21.47 -2.29 -10.60
N GLU A 76 21.76 -3.54 -10.94
CA GLU A 76 21.97 -3.97 -12.33
C GLU A 76 20.74 -3.73 -13.22
N ALA A 77 19.53 -3.90 -12.67
CA ALA A 77 18.27 -3.59 -13.34
C ALA A 77 17.97 -2.07 -13.46
N GLY A 78 18.79 -1.21 -12.85
CA GLY A 78 18.71 0.25 -12.99
C GLY A 78 18.12 0.99 -11.78
N ALA A 79 18.06 0.36 -10.60
CA ALA A 79 17.78 1.08 -9.37
C ALA A 79 18.80 2.20 -9.16
N ARG A 80 18.32 3.42 -8.90
CA ARG A 80 19.19 4.59 -8.68
C ARG A 80 19.54 4.83 -7.23
N ALA A 81 18.75 4.27 -6.32
CA ALA A 81 19.00 4.30 -4.89
C ALA A 81 18.36 3.07 -4.24
N LEU A 82 18.73 2.83 -2.98
CA LEU A 82 18.21 1.73 -2.17
C LEU A 82 17.56 2.28 -0.89
N LEU A 83 16.45 1.69 -0.46
CA LEU A 83 15.88 1.87 0.88
C LEU A 83 16.20 0.59 1.68
N VAL A 84 17.01 0.71 2.73
CA VAL A 84 17.65 -0.43 3.43
C VAL A 84 17.58 -0.29 4.95
N GLU A 85 17.73 -1.39 5.68
CA GLU A 85 17.83 -1.40 7.15
C GLU A 85 19.29 -1.29 7.63
N HIS A 86 20.23 -1.75 6.80
CA HIS A 86 21.67 -1.73 7.07
C HIS A 86 22.45 -1.36 5.79
N PRO A 87 23.64 -0.76 5.94
CA PRO A 87 24.43 -0.35 4.78
C PRO A 87 24.88 -1.55 3.94
N LEU A 88 24.81 -1.42 2.62
CA LEU A 88 25.30 -2.40 1.65
C LEU A 88 26.53 -1.85 0.92
N ASP A 89 27.46 -2.70 0.52
CA ASP A 89 28.64 -2.30 -0.27
C ASP A 89 28.29 -2.16 -1.76
N LEU A 90 27.45 -1.17 -2.07
CA LEU A 90 26.97 -0.86 -3.41
C LEU A 90 27.15 0.64 -3.68
N ALA A 91 27.62 0.99 -4.87
CA ALA A 91 27.98 2.36 -5.23
C ALA A 91 26.79 3.33 -5.38
N VAL A 92 25.56 2.82 -5.40
CA VAL A 92 24.35 3.66 -5.48
C VAL A 92 24.04 4.31 -4.13
N PRO A 93 23.45 5.51 -4.10
CA PRO A 93 22.95 6.13 -2.87
C PRO A 93 22.01 5.22 -2.09
N GLN A 94 22.04 5.33 -0.76
CA GLN A 94 21.20 4.53 0.14
C GLN A 94 20.48 5.43 1.11
N LEU A 95 19.20 5.12 1.34
CA LEU A 95 18.40 5.66 2.41
C LEU A 95 18.24 4.57 3.45
N ARG A 96 18.96 4.72 4.56
CA ARG A 96 18.90 3.77 5.67
C ARG A 96 17.80 4.17 6.63
N VAL A 97 16.99 3.20 7.04
CA VAL A 97 15.89 3.37 8.00
C VAL A 97 15.90 2.25 9.03
N PRO A 98 15.34 2.44 10.23
CA PRO A 98 15.24 1.37 11.22
C PRO A 98 14.36 0.19 10.78
N SER A 99 13.35 0.43 9.94
CA SER A 99 12.54 -0.62 9.34
C SER A 99 12.02 -0.22 7.97
N VAL A 100 12.38 -1.00 6.94
CA VAL A 100 11.92 -0.78 5.55
C VAL A 100 10.41 -1.03 5.46
N ARG A 101 9.91 -2.04 6.19
CA ARG A 101 8.48 -2.38 6.23
C ARG A 101 7.59 -1.20 6.66
N TRP A 102 8.06 -0.40 7.60
CA TRP A 102 7.33 0.78 8.07
C TRP A 102 7.57 2.01 7.21
N ALA A 103 8.78 2.19 6.68
CA ALA A 103 9.14 3.36 5.88
C ALA A 103 8.60 3.31 4.45
N ILE A 104 8.45 2.13 3.85
CA ILE A 104 8.14 1.97 2.43
C ILE A 104 6.82 2.63 2.03
N GLY A 105 5.79 2.59 2.87
CA GLY A 105 4.49 3.21 2.60
C GLY A 105 4.57 4.73 2.52
N PRO A 106 5.00 5.43 3.59
CA PRO A 106 5.22 6.87 3.57
C PRO A 106 6.18 7.34 2.46
N VAL A 107 7.28 6.61 2.23
CA VAL A 107 8.22 6.93 1.15
C VAL A 107 7.55 6.81 -0.22
N ALA A 108 6.80 5.74 -0.47
CA ALA A 108 6.05 5.57 -1.72
C ALA A 108 4.96 6.64 -1.89
N ALA A 109 4.27 7.01 -0.80
CA ALA A 109 3.28 8.08 -0.81
C ALA A 109 3.91 9.42 -1.22
N ALA A 110 5.02 9.80 -0.58
CA ALA A 110 5.75 11.04 -0.88
C ALA A 110 6.30 11.05 -2.32
N LEU A 111 6.91 9.94 -2.75
CA LEU A 111 7.38 9.76 -4.13
C LEU A 111 6.25 9.95 -5.15
N HIS A 112 5.04 9.52 -4.79
CA HIS A 112 3.87 9.67 -5.63
C HIS A 112 3.10 10.99 -5.45
N GLY A 113 3.51 11.87 -4.54
CA GLY A 113 2.88 13.15 -4.25
C GLY A 113 1.58 13.02 -3.45
N HIS A 114 1.58 12.12 -2.45
CA HIS A 114 0.49 11.79 -1.54
C HIS A 114 -0.85 11.59 -2.28
N PRO A 115 -0.94 10.55 -3.12
CA PRO A 115 -2.07 10.41 -4.04
C PRO A 115 -3.41 10.20 -3.32
N ALA A 116 -3.40 9.62 -2.12
CA ALA A 116 -4.60 9.42 -1.30
C ALA A 116 -5.28 10.73 -0.90
N ASP A 117 -4.52 11.80 -0.65
CA ASP A 117 -5.05 13.10 -0.17
C ASP A 117 -5.96 13.79 -1.20
N GLY A 118 -5.87 13.38 -2.48
CA GLY A 118 -6.70 13.88 -3.56
C GLY A 118 -7.92 13.01 -3.88
N LEU A 119 -8.25 12.02 -3.05
CA LEU A 119 -9.34 11.07 -3.27
C LEU A 119 -10.23 11.00 -2.02
N ALA A 120 -11.55 10.93 -2.20
CA ALA A 120 -12.43 10.50 -1.11
C ALA A 120 -12.28 8.98 -0.92
N LEU A 121 -11.68 8.54 0.19
CA LEU A 121 -11.20 7.17 0.33
C LEU A 121 -11.88 6.42 1.48
N ALA A 122 -12.56 5.32 1.14
CA ALA A 122 -13.16 4.39 2.10
C ALA A 122 -12.34 3.10 2.20
N GLY A 123 -11.91 2.72 3.41
CA GLY A 123 -11.22 1.48 3.70
C GLY A 123 -12.14 0.48 4.39
N ILE A 124 -12.25 -0.75 3.88
CA ILE A 124 -13.12 -1.80 4.45
C ILE A 124 -12.27 -2.94 5.00
N THR A 125 -12.42 -3.22 6.29
CA THR A 125 -11.89 -4.42 6.94
C THR A 125 -12.99 -5.27 7.55
N GLY A 126 -12.62 -6.47 7.98
CA GLY A 126 -13.50 -7.50 8.50
C GLY A 126 -13.16 -8.88 7.93
N THR A 127 -13.77 -9.94 8.46
CA THR A 127 -13.58 -11.30 7.95
C THR A 127 -14.37 -11.45 6.66
N ASN A 128 -15.69 -11.25 6.72
CA ASN A 128 -16.59 -11.45 5.58
C ASN A 128 -17.19 -10.13 5.07
N GLY A 129 -17.61 -10.10 3.81
CA GLY A 129 -18.38 -8.99 3.24
C GLY A 129 -17.57 -7.80 2.71
N LYS A 130 -16.23 -7.78 2.86
CA LYS A 130 -15.37 -6.71 2.31
C LYS A 130 -15.62 -6.47 0.82
N THR A 131 -15.64 -7.54 0.03
CA THR A 131 -15.86 -7.47 -1.42
C THR A 131 -17.28 -7.04 -1.77
N THR A 132 -18.31 -7.61 -1.12
CA THR A 132 -19.70 -7.19 -1.37
C THR A 132 -19.89 -5.71 -1.06
N THR A 133 -19.43 -5.26 0.11
CA THR A 133 -19.50 -3.85 0.52
C THR A 133 -18.71 -2.94 -0.43
N SER A 134 -17.54 -3.37 -0.91
CA SER A 134 -16.76 -2.58 -1.87
C SER A 134 -17.49 -2.41 -3.20
N TYR A 135 -18.18 -3.45 -3.69
CA TYR A 135 -19.00 -3.37 -4.90
C TYR A 135 -20.22 -2.45 -4.74
N LEU A 136 -20.88 -2.51 -3.58
CA LEU A 136 -22.01 -1.65 -3.26
C LEU A 136 -21.59 -0.18 -3.20
N LEU A 137 -20.47 0.14 -2.53
CA LEU A 137 -19.95 1.51 -2.46
C LEU A 137 -19.50 2.04 -3.82
N TYR A 138 -18.77 1.24 -4.60
CA TYR A 138 -18.39 1.62 -5.96
C TYR A 138 -19.63 1.95 -6.83
N SER A 139 -20.67 1.13 -6.73
CA SER A 139 -21.92 1.34 -7.47
C SER A 139 -22.66 2.58 -6.99
N ALA A 140 -22.69 2.84 -5.68
CA ALA A 140 -23.30 4.03 -5.10
C ALA A 140 -22.57 5.31 -5.52
N PHE A 141 -21.23 5.34 -5.48
CA PHE A 141 -20.45 6.48 -5.96
C PHE A 141 -20.71 6.76 -7.44
N SER A 142 -20.71 5.70 -8.26
CA SER A 142 -21.00 5.82 -9.70
C SER A 142 -22.42 6.33 -9.97
N ALA A 143 -23.42 5.83 -9.23
CA ALA A 143 -24.81 6.27 -9.35
C ALA A 143 -25.01 7.72 -8.88
N ALA A 144 -24.19 8.19 -7.94
CA ALA A 144 -24.14 9.58 -7.50
C ALA A 144 -23.40 10.51 -8.49
N GLY A 145 -22.90 9.98 -9.61
CA GLY A 145 -22.23 10.74 -10.66
C GLY A 145 -20.73 10.95 -10.43
N TRP A 146 -20.13 10.30 -9.44
CA TRP A 146 -18.71 10.42 -9.17
C TRP A 146 -17.91 9.43 -10.02
N THR A 147 -16.71 9.84 -10.43
CA THR A 147 -15.74 8.92 -11.03
C THR A 147 -15.18 8.00 -9.96
N ALA A 148 -15.66 6.76 -9.92
CA ALA A 148 -15.35 5.80 -8.86
C ALA A 148 -14.11 4.93 -9.16
N GLY A 149 -13.39 4.58 -8.09
CA GLY A 149 -12.32 3.60 -8.07
C GLY A 149 -12.61 2.46 -7.08
N GLN A 150 -12.05 1.28 -7.34
CA GLN A 150 -12.17 0.12 -6.45
C GLN A 150 -10.83 -0.62 -6.41
N LEU A 151 -10.38 -1.01 -5.22
CA LEU A 151 -9.24 -1.90 -5.02
C LEU A 151 -9.67 -3.05 -4.11
N GLY A 152 -9.51 -4.29 -4.56
CA GLY A 152 -9.90 -5.43 -3.72
C GLY A 152 -9.51 -6.77 -4.29
N THR A 153 -10.09 -7.83 -3.70
CA THR A 153 -9.71 -9.22 -3.94
C THR A 153 -9.93 -9.69 -5.37
N VAL A 154 -11.00 -9.22 -6.01
CA VAL A 154 -11.37 -9.67 -7.36
C VAL A 154 -10.64 -8.87 -8.43
N GLU A 155 -10.65 -7.55 -8.29
CA GLU A 155 -10.13 -6.66 -9.31
C GLU A 155 -9.80 -5.28 -8.75
N THR A 156 -8.98 -4.56 -9.51
CA THR A 156 -8.81 -3.11 -9.40
C THR A 156 -9.61 -2.45 -10.50
N ARG A 157 -10.42 -1.44 -10.17
CA ARG A 157 -11.18 -0.61 -11.12
C ARG A 157 -10.74 0.84 -11.04
N ILE A 158 -10.51 1.46 -12.19
CA ILE A 158 -10.25 2.90 -12.33
C ILE A 158 -11.18 3.41 -13.42
N GLY A 159 -12.25 4.12 -13.03
CA GLY A 159 -13.34 4.45 -13.95
C GLY A 159 -13.94 3.18 -14.57
N CYS A 160 -13.98 3.08 -15.90
CA CYS A 160 -14.50 1.92 -16.62
C CYS A 160 -13.49 0.77 -16.79
N ARG A 161 -12.20 0.98 -16.48
CA ARG A 161 -11.13 0.01 -16.72
C ARG A 161 -10.97 -0.93 -15.54
N ARG A 162 -10.69 -2.21 -15.83
CA ARG A 162 -10.57 -3.26 -14.82
C ARG A 162 -9.34 -4.12 -15.06
N TRP A 163 -8.72 -4.55 -13.97
CA TRP A 163 -7.58 -5.47 -13.96
C TRP A 163 -7.77 -6.51 -12.87
N SER A 164 -7.45 -7.78 -13.15
CA SER A 164 -7.46 -8.85 -12.15
C SER A 164 -6.50 -8.53 -11.00
N ALA A 165 -6.96 -8.65 -9.76
CA ALA A 165 -6.12 -8.43 -8.59
C ALA A 165 -5.31 -9.70 -8.26
N LYS A 166 -4.07 -9.52 -7.80
CA LYS A 166 -3.20 -10.61 -7.30
C LYS A 166 -3.28 -10.78 -5.79
N LEU A 167 -3.61 -9.71 -5.08
CA LEU A 167 -3.72 -9.64 -3.63
C LEU A 167 -4.99 -8.85 -3.29
N THR A 168 -5.64 -9.19 -2.18
CA THR A 168 -6.74 -8.38 -1.62
C THR A 168 -6.32 -6.93 -1.38
N THR A 169 -5.11 -6.75 -0.85
CA THR A 169 -4.50 -5.43 -0.67
C THR A 169 -3.06 -5.49 -1.16
N LEU A 170 -2.73 -4.64 -2.13
CA LEU A 170 -1.42 -4.53 -2.75
C LEU A 170 -0.33 -4.16 -1.73
N GLU A 171 0.93 -4.48 -2.04
CA GLU A 171 2.08 -3.95 -1.31
C GLU A 171 2.20 -2.43 -1.50
N ALA A 172 2.83 -1.75 -0.54
CA ALA A 172 2.75 -0.29 -0.44
C ALA A 172 3.19 0.47 -1.71
N PRO A 173 4.28 0.09 -2.42
CA PRO A 173 4.66 0.75 -3.67
C PRO A 173 3.58 0.64 -4.76
N ASP A 174 3.06 -0.58 -4.98
CA ASP A 174 2.04 -0.83 -6.00
C ASP A 174 0.72 -0.16 -5.64
N LEU A 175 0.39 -0.11 -4.35
CA LEU A 175 -0.79 0.57 -3.84
C LEU A 175 -0.71 2.08 -4.11
N GLN A 176 0.37 2.74 -3.70
CA GLN A 176 0.56 4.18 -3.90
C GLN A 176 0.63 4.52 -5.39
N ARG A 177 1.28 3.69 -6.22
CA ARG A 177 1.27 3.83 -7.68
C ARG A 177 -0.15 3.72 -8.25
N THR A 178 -0.97 2.81 -7.73
CA THR A 178 -2.36 2.63 -8.18
C THR A 178 -3.24 3.81 -7.80
N LEU A 179 -3.12 4.33 -6.57
CA LEU A 179 -3.82 5.54 -6.14
C LEU A 179 -3.40 6.76 -6.98
N ALA A 180 -2.11 6.87 -7.31
CA ALA A 180 -1.62 7.89 -8.23
C ALA A 180 -2.24 7.79 -9.63
N ARG A 181 -2.43 6.57 -10.15
CA ARG A 181 -3.13 6.34 -11.43
C ARG A 181 -4.61 6.70 -11.33
N MET A 182 -5.26 6.41 -10.21
CA MET A 182 -6.65 6.82 -9.94
C MET A 182 -6.80 8.34 -9.99
N ARG A 183 -5.97 9.06 -9.22
CA ARG A 183 -5.97 10.52 -9.18
C ARG A 183 -5.69 11.13 -10.57
N ALA A 184 -4.70 10.61 -11.30
CA ALA A 184 -4.40 11.07 -12.66
C ALA A 184 -5.54 10.77 -13.65
N GLY A 185 -6.30 9.70 -13.42
CA GLY A 185 -7.48 9.33 -14.20
C GLY A 185 -8.76 10.08 -13.81
N GLY A 186 -8.67 11.06 -12.89
CA GLY A 186 -9.83 11.85 -12.46
C GLY A 186 -10.79 11.10 -11.54
N VAL A 187 -10.34 10.02 -10.88
CA VAL A 187 -11.15 9.36 -9.83
C VAL A 187 -11.38 10.34 -8.69
N GLU A 188 -12.62 10.46 -8.25
CA GLU A 188 -13.06 11.36 -7.18
C GLU A 188 -13.23 10.60 -5.85
N ALA A 189 -13.77 9.37 -5.90
CA ALA A 189 -13.82 8.48 -4.75
C ALA A 189 -13.34 7.09 -5.07
N ALA A 190 -12.69 6.47 -4.09
CA ALA A 190 -12.28 5.09 -4.16
C ALA A 190 -12.65 4.31 -2.91
N VAL A 191 -12.93 3.03 -3.10
CA VAL A 191 -13.12 2.07 -2.01
C VAL A 191 -12.05 1.00 -2.07
N MET A 192 -11.46 0.68 -0.92
CA MET A 192 -10.38 -0.30 -0.81
C MET A 192 -10.70 -1.37 0.23
N GLU A 193 -10.54 -2.63 -0.16
CA GLU A 193 -10.48 -3.74 0.78
C GLU A 193 -9.13 -3.72 1.51
N VAL A 194 -9.17 -3.65 2.84
CA VAL A 194 -8.00 -3.57 3.72
C VAL A 194 -7.95 -4.82 4.58
N SER A 195 -7.11 -5.79 4.18
CA SER A 195 -6.94 -7.04 4.93
C SER A 195 -6.20 -6.83 6.26
N SER A 196 -6.37 -7.76 7.20
CA SER A 196 -5.59 -7.74 8.46
C SER A 196 -4.09 -7.86 8.20
N HIS A 197 -3.70 -8.69 7.23
CA HIS A 197 -2.32 -8.83 6.78
C HIS A 197 -1.76 -7.49 6.30
N ALA A 198 -2.54 -6.72 5.53
CA ALA A 198 -2.08 -5.42 5.04
C ALA A 198 -1.90 -4.38 6.15
N LEU A 199 -2.72 -4.45 7.20
CA LEU A 199 -2.61 -3.59 8.36
C LEU A 199 -1.41 -3.95 9.22
N ASP A 200 -1.24 -5.23 9.54
CA ASP A 200 -0.11 -5.74 10.34
C ASP A 200 1.23 -5.62 9.59
N GLN A 201 1.23 -5.74 8.26
CA GLN A 201 2.41 -5.55 7.41
C GLN A 201 2.55 -4.11 6.90
N HIS A 202 1.82 -3.14 7.46
CA HIS A 202 1.97 -1.72 7.13
C HIS A 202 1.87 -1.37 5.63
N ARG A 203 1.20 -2.20 4.82
CA ARG A 203 1.06 -1.99 3.36
C ARG A 203 0.29 -0.72 3.02
N VAL A 204 -0.64 -0.33 3.89
CA VAL A 204 -1.42 0.90 3.77
C VAL A 204 -0.75 2.10 4.47
N GLY A 205 0.54 1.99 4.81
CA GLY A 205 1.31 3.11 5.34
C GLY A 205 1.32 4.29 4.38
N GLY A 206 1.20 5.51 4.93
CA GLY A 206 1.08 6.74 4.13
C GLY A 206 -0.30 6.95 3.50
N ILE A 207 -1.36 6.31 4.04
CA ILE A 207 -2.74 6.51 3.63
C ILE A 207 -3.57 6.91 4.87
N ALA A 208 -4.30 8.02 4.75
CA ALA A 208 -5.37 8.39 5.65
C ALA A 208 -6.71 8.20 4.93
N PHE A 209 -7.59 7.40 5.52
CA PHE A 209 -8.94 7.14 5.02
C PHE A 209 -9.91 8.19 5.57
N ASP A 210 -10.84 8.63 4.74
CA ASP A 210 -11.96 9.45 5.21
C ASP A 210 -12.93 8.61 6.03
N VAL A 211 -13.16 7.37 5.60
CA VAL A 211 -14.02 6.43 6.31
C VAL A 211 -13.39 5.05 6.41
N GLY A 212 -13.23 4.54 7.62
CA GLY A 212 -12.91 3.15 7.91
C GLY A 212 -14.19 2.37 8.20
N ILE A 213 -14.33 1.18 7.62
CA ILE A 213 -15.53 0.35 7.72
C ILE A 213 -15.14 -1.01 8.30
N PHE A 214 -15.80 -1.42 9.38
CA PHE A 214 -15.71 -2.76 9.95
C PHE A 214 -16.99 -3.54 9.67
N THR A 215 -16.88 -4.68 8.97
CA THR A 215 -18.04 -5.51 8.62
C THR A 215 -18.38 -6.56 9.67
N ASN A 216 -17.43 -7.41 10.01
CA ASN A 216 -17.55 -8.43 11.06
C ASN A 216 -16.21 -9.07 11.40
N LEU A 217 -16.16 -9.86 12.47
CA LEU A 217 -15.06 -10.76 12.78
C LEU A 217 -15.54 -12.18 13.09
N THR A 218 -15.05 -13.14 12.31
CA THR A 218 -15.12 -14.58 12.61
C THR A 218 -13.72 -15.20 12.52
N PRO A 219 -13.45 -16.34 13.18
CA PRO A 219 -12.15 -17.00 13.13
C PRO A 219 -11.70 -17.30 11.69
N GLU A 220 -10.61 -16.65 11.27
CA GLU A 220 -9.91 -16.86 9.99
C GLU A 220 -8.46 -16.39 10.17
N HIS A 221 -7.53 -16.89 9.36
CA HIS A 221 -6.12 -16.48 9.37
C HIS A 221 -5.40 -16.66 10.72
N LEU A 222 -5.84 -17.59 11.57
CA LEU A 222 -5.23 -17.86 12.87
C LEU A 222 -3.86 -18.55 12.75
N ASP A 223 -3.58 -19.17 11.60
CA ASP A 223 -2.25 -19.66 11.21
C ASP A 223 -1.22 -18.52 11.11
N TYR A 224 -1.66 -17.32 10.72
CA TYR A 224 -0.84 -16.12 10.69
C TYR A 224 -0.92 -15.34 12.00
N HIS A 225 -2.13 -15.04 12.48
CA HIS A 225 -2.35 -14.14 13.62
C HIS A 225 -2.19 -14.81 14.97
N GLY A 226 -2.17 -16.14 15.06
CA GLY A 226 -2.08 -16.89 16.32
C GLY A 226 -3.40 -16.96 17.09
N THR A 227 -3.96 -15.80 17.47
CA THR A 227 -5.23 -15.72 18.21
C THR A 227 -6.25 -14.79 17.55
N ILE A 228 -7.52 -14.95 17.91
CA ILE A 228 -8.60 -14.08 17.41
C ILE A 228 -8.43 -12.65 17.91
N GLU A 229 -7.87 -12.44 19.10
CA GLU A 229 -7.58 -11.12 19.67
C GLU A 229 -6.46 -10.42 18.90
N GLN A 230 -5.41 -11.16 18.51
CA GLN A 230 -4.33 -10.62 17.66
C GLN A 230 -4.86 -10.29 16.26
N TYR A 231 -5.76 -11.13 15.71
CA TYR A 231 -6.43 -10.85 14.45
C TYR A 231 -7.34 -9.61 14.54
N TYR A 232 -8.09 -9.45 15.63
CA TYR A 232 -8.92 -8.28 15.89
C TYR A 232 -8.06 -7.02 16.03
N TYR A 233 -6.97 -7.11 16.79
CA TYR A 233 -5.99 -6.02 16.94
C TYR A 233 -5.43 -5.59 15.58
N ALA A 234 -5.05 -6.54 14.70
CA ALA A 234 -4.56 -6.20 13.37
C ALA A 234 -5.61 -5.40 12.56
N LYS A 235 -6.90 -5.71 12.68
CA LYS A 235 -7.97 -4.95 12.02
C LYS A 235 -8.21 -3.58 12.67
N SER A 236 -8.08 -3.49 13.99
CA SER A 236 -8.30 -2.25 14.73
C SER A 236 -7.31 -1.15 14.34
N LEU A 237 -6.12 -1.52 13.83
CA LEU A 237 -5.14 -0.61 13.25
C LEU A 237 -5.70 0.26 12.10
N LEU A 238 -6.82 -0.11 11.47
CA LEU A 238 -7.49 0.75 10.49
C LEU A 238 -8.12 1.99 11.14
N PHE A 239 -8.53 1.90 12.40
CA PHE A 239 -9.37 2.88 13.08
C PHE A 239 -8.57 3.81 14.02
N THR A 240 -7.25 3.87 13.87
CA THR A 240 -6.44 4.83 14.64
C THR A 240 -6.65 6.26 14.10
N PRO A 241 -6.48 7.30 14.93
CA PRO A 241 -6.67 8.69 14.51
C PRO A 241 -5.80 9.10 13.32
N GLU A 242 -4.61 8.51 13.19
CA GLU A 242 -3.67 8.78 12.10
C GLU A 242 -4.12 8.16 10.77
N ARG A 243 -4.99 7.14 10.82
CA ARG A 243 -5.34 6.32 9.67
C ARG A 243 -6.77 6.53 9.20
N CYS A 244 -7.69 6.92 10.08
CA CYS A 244 -9.11 6.98 9.74
C CYS A 244 -9.78 8.18 10.42
N ARG A 245 -10.44 9.02 9.62
CA ARG A 245 -11.17 10.22 10.11
C ARG A 245 -12.51 9.88 10.76
N ALA A 246 -13.26 8.94 10.17
CA ALA A 246 -14.55 8.51 10.67
C ALA A 246 -14.70 6.98 10.57
N ALA A 247 -15.25 6.36 11.63
CA ALA A 247 -15.44 4.91 11.67
C ALA A 247 -16.92 4.54 11.47
N LEU A 248 -17.19 3.57 10.61
CA LEU A 248 -18.48 2.89 10.47
C LEU A 248 -18.31 1.43 10.88
N VAL A 249 -19.00 1.02 11.94
CA VAL A 249 -18.83 -0.30 12.55
C VAL A 249 -20.17 -0.99 12.56
N CYS A 250 -20.23 -2.18 11.97
CA CYS A 250 -21.37 -3.07 12.12
C CYS A 250 -21.39 -3.62 13.56
N VAL A 251 -22.51 -3.46 14.26
CA VAL A 251 -22.66 -3.86 15.68
C VAL A 251 -23.44 -5.16 15.85
N ASP A 252 -23.71 -5.87 14.76
CA ASP A 252 -24.44 -7.13 14.77
C ASP A 252 -23.60 -8.28 15.37
N ASP A 253 -22.28 -8.13 15.44
CA ASP A 253 -21.39 -9.04 16.14
C ASP A 253 -20.76 -8.41 17.40
N GLU A 254 -20.29 -9.28 18.30
CA GLU A 254 -19.70 -8.88 19.58
C GLU A 254 -18.45 -7.99 19.42
N TRP A 255 -17.69 -8.18 18.34
CA TRP A 255 -16.43 -7.49 18.08
C TRP A 255 -16.66 -6.05 17.61
N GLY A 256 -17.77 -5.78 16.92
CA GLY A 256 -18.18 -4.43 16.52
C GLY A 256 -18.58 -3.54 17.69
N SER A 257 -19.02 -4.14 18.79
CA SER A 257 -19.36 -3.42 20.03
C SER A 257 -18.18 -3.31 21.02
N GLY A 258 -17.12 -4.10 20.81
CA GLY A 258 -16.00 -4.24 21.74
C GLY A 258 -14.85 -3.27 21.49
N SER A 259 -14.20 -2.81 22.56
CA SER A 259 -12.94 -2.07 22.45
C SER A 259 -11.81 -2.98 21.96
N PRO A 260 -10.93 -2.51 21.06
CA PRO A 260 -9.78 -3.30 20.64
C PRO A 260 -8.87 -3.65 21.82
N PRO A 261 -8.31 -4.87 21.87
CA PRO A 261 -7.35 -5.25 22.89
C PRO A 261 -6.12 -4.35 22.81
N ARG A 262 -5.45 -4.17 23.97
CA ARG A 262 -4.21 -3.39 24.04
C ARG A 262 -3.15 -3.98 23.10
N PRO A 263 -2.25 -3.14 22.53
CA PRO A 263 -1.16 -3.63 21.71
C PRO A 263 -0.41 -4.74 22.46
N PRO A 264 -0.13 -5.89 21.81
CA PRO A 264 0.75 -6.87 22.42
C PRO A 264 2.10 -6.21 22.68
N CYS A 265 2.69 -6.45 23.86
CA CYS A 265 4.08 -6.10 24.11
C CYS A 265 4.93 -6.84 23.06
N ARG A 266 5.38 -6.15 22.02
CA ARG A 266 6.38 -6.70 21.10
C ARG A 266 7.75 -6.65 21.80
N PRO A 267 8.55 -7.73 21.72
CA PRO A 267 9.88 -7.77 22.32
C PRO A 267 10.82 -6.72 21.71
#